data_AF-A0A6S6RYH3-F1
#
_entry.id   AF-A0A6S6RYH3-F1
#
_cell.length_a   1.000
_cell.length_b   1.000
_cell.length_c   1.000
_cell.angle_alpha   90.00
_cell.angle_beta   90.00
_cell.angle_gamma   90.00
#
_symmetry.space_group_name_H-M   'P 1'
#
loop_
_entity.id
_entity.type
_entity.pdbx_description
1 polymer ?
#
loop_
_entity_poly.entity_id
_entity_poly.type
_entity_poly.pdbx_seq_one_letter_code
_entity_poly.pdbx_strand_id
1 'polypeptide(L)' 'MIVNITSKCIEITPAIRHHIEERLNKLSKWQVSLINPHIVLSKEPQEFIVDANIHIT' A
#
# COMPACT_ATOMS: atom_id res chain seq x y z
N MET A 1 -9.37 3.30 -7.84
CA MET A 1 -8.88 3.81 -6.54
C MET A 1 -7.47 4.33 -6.74
N ILE A 2 -7.17 5.57 -6.37
CA ILE A 2 -5.80 6.11 -6.47
C ILE A 2 -5.08 5.74 -5.17
N VAL A 3 -3.98 5.00 -5.27
CA VAL A 3 -3.15 4.60 -4.12
C VAL A 3 -1.87 5.42 -4.13
N ASN A 4 -1.63 6.14 -3.02
CA ASN A 4 -0.38 6.85 -2.82
C ASN A 4 0.63 5.88 -2.24
N ILE A 5 1.74 5.66 -2.95
CA ILE A 5 2.81 4.78 -2.48
C ILE A 5 4.07 5.63 -2.36
N THR A 6 4.62 5.72 -1.16
CA THR A 6 5.89 6.36 -0.84
C THR A 6 6.90 5.28 -0.51
N SER A 7 8.15 5.42 -0.94
CA SER A 7 9.21 4.51 -0.50
C SER A 7 10.38 5.27 0.11
N LYS A 8 10.95 4.69 1.17
CA LYS A 8 12.17 5.11 1.84
C LYS A 8 13.24 4.08 1.53
N CYS A 9 14.27 4.50 0.79
CA CYS A 9 15.45 3.69 0.45
C CYS A 9 15.20 2.48 -0.47
N ILE A 10 14.04 2.39 -1.14
CA ILE A 10 13.76 1.36 -2.14
C ILE A 10 13.14 2.00 -3.39
N GLU A 11 13.40 1.39 -4.54
CA GLU A 11 12.66 1.70 -5.77
C GLU A 11 11.33 0.95 -5.80
N ILE A 12 10.24 1.67 -6.11
CA ILE A 12 8.93 1.05 -6.28
C ILE A 12 8.85 0.46 -7.69
N THR A 13 9.00 -0.85 -7.79
CA THR A 13 8.83 -1.54 -9.07
C THR A 13 7.34 -1.66 -9.44
N PRO A 14 7.00 -1.78 -10.74
CA PRO A 14 5.62 -1.99 -11.18
C PRO A 14 4.96 -3.22 -10.53
N ALA A 15 5.75 -4.27 -10.28
CA ALA A 15 5.28 -5.49 -9.61
C ALA A 15 4.82 -5.23 -8.17
N ILE A 16 5.55 -4.40 -7.41
CA ILE A 16 5.18 -4.03 -6.04
C ILE A 16 3.87 -3.23 -6.03
N ARG A 17 3.73 -2.27 -6.96
CA ARG A 17 2.50 -1.49 -7.11
C ARG A 17 1.30 -2.40 -7.40
N HIS A 18 1.43 -3.29 -8.38
CA HIS A 18 0.37 -4.24 -8.72
C HIS A 18 0.01 -5.13 -7.51
N HIS A 19 1.02 -5.61 -6.79
CA HIS A 19 0.79 -6.43 -5.60
C HIS A 19 -0.02 -5.69 -4.53
N ILE A 20 0.33 -4.43 -4.26
CA ILE A 20 -0.39 -3.57 -3.31
C ILE A 20 -1.85 -3.38 -3.75
N GLU A 21 -2.07 -3.06 -5.02
CA GLU A 21 -3.40 -2.82 -5.58
C GLU A 21 -4.28 -4.09 -5.48
N GLU A 22 -3.73 -5.27 -5.77
CA GLU A 22 -4.45 -6.53 -5.59
C GLU A 22 -4.83 -6.80 -4.13
N ARG A 23 -3.94 -6.50 -3.18
CA ARG A 23 -4.21 -6.67 -1.75
C ARG A 23 -5.31 -5.72 -1.28
N LEU A 24 -5.30 -4.47 -1.72
CA LEU A 24 -6.36 -3.50 -1.41
C LEU A 24 -7.68 -3.87 -2.09
N ASN A 25 -7.65 -4.39 -3.31
CA ASN A 25 -8.85 -4.89 -3.98
C ASN A 25 -9.50 -6.05 -3.22
N LYS A 26 -8.76 -6.88 -2.49
CA LYS A 26 -9.37 -7.90 -1.62
C LYS A 26 -10.20 -7.28 -0.47
N LEU A 27 -9.86 -6.07 -0.02
CA LEU A 27 -10.63 -5.36 1.02
C LEU A 27 -11.98 -4.86 0.49
N SER A 28 -12.13 -4.67 -0.83
CA SER A 28 -13.42 -4.31 -1.44
C SER A 28 -14.54 -5.31 -1.16
N LYS A 29 -14.19 -6.59 -0.90
CA LYS A 29 -15.16 -7.63 -0.51
C LYS A 29 -15.94 -7.28 0.75
N TRP A 30 -15.36 -6.46 1.62
CA TRP A 30 -15.95 -6.05 2.89
C TRP A 30 -16.86 -4.82 2.76
N GLN A 31 -17.13 -4.35 1.52
CA GLN A 31 -17.94 -3.15 1.23
C GLN A 31 -17.42 -1.87 1.90
N VAL A 32 -16.15 -1.85 2.28
CA VAL A 32 -15.50 -0.69 2.89
C VAL A 32 -14.99 0.23 1.80
N SER A 33 -15.39 1.51 1.85
CA SER A 33 -14.87 2.53 0.95
C SER A 33 -13.50 2.99 1.47
N LEU A 34 -12.44 2.63 0.75
CA LEU A 34 -11.07 3.04 1.06
C LEU A 34 -10.85 4.46 0.55
N ILE A 35 -10.65 5.40 1.47
CA ILE A 35 -10.38 6.82 1.15
C ILE A 35 -8.89 7.06 1.27
N ASN A 36 -8.29 7.52 0.17
CA ASN A 36 -6.88 7.94 0.08
C ASN A 36 -5.90 6.97 0.76
N PRO A 37 -5.86 5.69 0.36
CA PRO A 37 -4.91 4.75 0.92
C PRO A 37 -3.48 5.23 0.64
N HIS A 38 -2.72 5.41 1.71
CA HIS A 38 -1.31 5.81 1.67
C HIS A 38 -0.45 4.69 2.24
N ILE A 39 0.46 4.17 1.41
CA ILE A 39 1.37 3.11 1.79
C ILE A 39 2.80 3.65 1.79
N VAL A 40 3.54 3.40 2.86
CA VAL A 40 4.95 3.72 2.99
C VAL A 40 5.74 2.43 3.08
N LEU A 41 6.65 2.23 2.11
CA LEU A 41 7.56 1.10 2.04
C LEU A 41 8.93 1.54 2.57
N SER A 42 9.43 0.89 3.61
CA SER A 42 10.77 1.12 4.12
C SER A 42 11.57 -0.18 4.13
N LYS A 43 12.86 -0.07 3.83
CA LYS A 43 13.82 -1.14 4.03
C LYS A 43 14.72 -0.78 5.19
N GLU A 44 14.57 -1.52 6.28
CA GLU A 44 15.54 -1.53 7.36
C GLU A 44 16.61 -2.60 7.09
N PRO A 45 17.75 -2.59 7.79
CA PRO A 45 18.87 -3.49 7.49
C PRO A 45 18.52 -4.98 7.52
N GLN A 46 17.50 -5.38 8.29
CA GLN A 46 17.09 -6.77 8.45
C GLN A 46 15.68 -7.06 7.94
N GLU A 47 14.84 -6.04 7.72
CA GLU A 47 13.41 -6.24 7.46
C GLU A 47 12.84 -5.25 6.44
N PHE A 48 11.78 -5.69 5.77
CA PHE A 48 10.95 -4.86 4.92
C PHE A 48 9.71 -4.46 5.71
N ILE A 49 9.55 -3.17 5.94
CA ILE A 49 8.43 -2.62 6.69
C ILE A 49 7.46 -1.97 5.71
N VAL A 50 6.17 -2.24 5.93
CA VAL A 50 5.08 -1.71 5.12
C VAL A 50 4.08 -1.05 6.06
N ASP A 51 4.10 0.28 6.10
CA ASP A 51 3.11 1.06 6.83
C ASP A 51 1.94 1.40 5.89
N ALA A 52 0.72 1.15 6.32
CA ALA A 52 -0.49 1.48 5.57
C ALA A 52 -1.40 2.39 6.40
N ASN A 53 -1.59 3.62 5.93
CA ASN A 53 -2.57 4.56 6.45
C ASN A 53 -3.80 4.54 5.53
N ILE A 54 -4.91 4.03 6.05
CA ILE A 54 -6.15 3.85 5.31
C ILE A 54 -7.27 4.50 6.10
N HIS A 55 -7.96 5.45 5.47
CA HIS A 55 -9.20 6.00 6.01
C HIS A 55 -10.38 5.23 5.43
N ILE A 56 -11.36 4.93 6.27
CA ILE A 56 -12.58 4.23 5.90
C ILE A 56 -13.78 5.10 6.25
N THR A 57 -14.84 5.01 5.46
CA THR A 57 -16.16 5.58 5.74
C THR A 57 -17.17 4.48 5.96
#